data_AF-A0A0W1KPE6-F1
#
_entry.id   AF-A0A0W1KPE6-F1
#
_cell.length_a   1.000
_cell.length_b   1.000
_cell.length_c   1.000
_cell.angle_alpha   90.00
_cell.angle_beta   90.00
_cell.angle_gamma   90.00
#
_symmetry.space_group_name_H-M   'P 1'
#
loop_
_entity.id
_entity.type
_entity.pdbx_description
1 polymer ?
#
loop_
_entity_poly.entity_id
_entity_poly.type
_entity_poly.pdbx_seq_one_letter_code
_entity_poly.pdbx_strand_id
1 'polypeptide(L)'
;MKKSLLILSLSIGLTACGGGGSEETKAPAVATVSTTSTPASNPTGINAITVDNEFNLSTKYSLDVDVNLGMGDIRAYLNVCQKKEGAQRADYNNCIYRGPLSNTALDTQLVLSNQDIELIAEIWFYDESTEPLLFTWQYESDKAQQQFVIR
;
A
#
# COMPACT_ATOMS: atom_id res chain seq x y z
N MET A 1 -45.57 29.41 -3.24
CA MET A 1 -44.78 30.16 -2.23
C MET A 1 -44.20 29.18 -1.21
N LYS A 2 -43.03 29.51 -0.67
CA LYS A 2 -42.22 28.83 0.38
C LYS A 2 -41.01 28.05 -0.15
N LYS A 3 -39.94 28.81 -0.41
CA LYS A 3 -38.54 28.37 -0.45
C LYS A 3 -38.13 28.05 1.00
N SER A 4 -37.62 26.85 1.26
CA SER A 4 -36.98 26.54 2.53
C SER A 4 -35.49 26.85 2.40
N LEU A 5 -35.06 27.96 3.02
CA LEU A 5 -33.66 28.30 3.24
C LEU A 5 -33.28 27.83 4.65
N LEU A 6 -32.31 26.93 4.75
CA LEU A 6 -31.60 26.64 6.00
C LEU A 6 -30.13 26.43 5.66
N ILE A 7 -29.38 27.52 5.69
CA ILE A 7 -27.92 27.53 5.62
C ILE A 7 -27.45 27.71 7.06
N LEU A 8 -26.96 26.63 7.68
CA LEU A 8 -26.36 26.67 9.02
C LEU A 8 -24.83 26.77 8.86
N SER A 9 -24.34 28.00 8.95
CA SER A 9 -22.93 28.37 9.03
C SER A 9 -22.34 27.91 10.37
N LEU A 10 -21.39 26.97 10.34
CA LEU A 10 -20.60 26.59 11.50
C LEU A 10 -19.11 26.86 11.22
N SER A 11 -18.69 28.08 11.49
CA SER A 11 -17.31 28.55 11.38
C SER A 11 -16.62 28.36 12.73
N ILE A 12 -15.84 27.29 12.88
CA ILE A 12 -14.92 27.12 14.01
C ILE A 12 -13.50 27.11 13.42
N GLY A 13 -12.89 28.29 13.38
CA GLY A 13 -11.46 28.42 13.10
C GLY A 13 -10.69 28.20 14.38
N LEU A 14 -10.05 27.04 14.52
CA LEU A 14 -9.05 26.81 15.56
C LEU A 14 -7.79 27.61 15.22
N THR A 15 -7.49 28.64 16.00
CA THR A 15 -6.15 29.25 16.06
C THR A 15 -5.23 28.32 16.85
N ALA A 16 -4.37 27.57 16.18
CA ALA A 16 -3.25 26.89 16.81
C ALA A 16 -1.96 27.63 16.47
N CYS A 17 -1.43 28.30 17.50
CA CYS A 17 -0.09 28.86 17.59
C CYS A 17 0.95 27.76 17.37
N GLY A 18 1.87 27.96 16.43
CA GLY A 18 2.99 27.07 16.17
C GLY A 18 4.22 27.88 15.76
N GLY A 19 4.80 28.59 16.74
CA GLY A 19 6.06 29.30 16.59
C GLY A 19 7.24 28.33 16.66
N GLY A 20 8.21 28.52 15.77
CA GLY A 20 9.47 27.79 15.75
C GLY A 20 10.47 28.47 14.83
N GLY A 21 11.05 29.58 15.31
CA GLY A 21 12.23 30.19 14.69
C GLY A 21 13.51 29.62 15.28
N SER A 22 14.49 29.31 14.44
CA SER A 22 15.91 29.22 14.79
C SER A 22 16.72 29.32 13.50
N GLU A 23 17.42 30.44 13.35
CA GLU A 23 18.38 30.72 12.30
C GLU A 23 19.68 29.91 12.47
N GLU A 24 20.46 29.90 11.38
CA GLU A 24 21.75 29.26 11.16
C GLU A 24 22.74 29.24 12.34
N THR A 25 23.53 28.17 12.42
CA THR A 25 24.90 28.28 12.94
C THR A 25 25.84 27.44 12.08
N LYS A 26 26.79 28.15 11.46
CA LYS A 26 27.92 27.65 10.69
C LYS A 26 28.78 26.65 11.47
N ALA A 27 29.37 25.75 10.69
CA ALA A 27 30.33 24.72 11.08
C ALA A 27 31.51 25.21 11.95
N PRO A 28 31.99 24.38 12.90
CA PRO A 28 33.36 24.44 13.40
C PRO A 28 34.30 23.61 12.53
N ALA A 29 35.53 24.10 12.42
CA ALA A 29 36.62 23.54 11.63
C ALA A 29 37.05 22.13 12.09
N VAL A 30 37.45 21.34 11.10
CA VAL A 30 38.12 20.03 11.25
C VAL A 30 39.44 20.22 11.99
N ALA A 31 39.58 19.59 13.16
CA ALA A 31 40.86 19.34 13.79
C ALA A 31 41.43 18.02 13.24
N THR A 32 42.56 18.09 12.54
CA THR A 32 43.33 16.92 12.12
C THR A 32 43.91 16.24 13.37
N VAL A 33 43.41 15.05 13.71
CA VAL A 33 43.93 14.21 14.78
C VAL A 33 44.94 13.22 14.18
N SER A 34 46.16 13.24 14.72
CA SER A 34 47.26 12.35 14.36
C SER A 34 46.89 10.88 14.54
N THR A 35 47.18 10.05 13.53
CA THR A 35 47.01 8.60 13.54
C THR A 35 48.00 7.92 14.47
N THR A 36 47.55 7.58 15.68
CA THR A 36 48.16 6.54 16.50
C THR A 36 47.53 5.20 16.09
N SER A 37 48.34 4.29 15.57
CA SER A 37 47.92 2.95 15.14
C SER A 37 47.57 2.07 16.34
N THR A 38 46.29 2.01 16.69
CA THR A 38 45.72 1.05 17.65
C THR A 38 45.60 -0.32 16.96
N PRO A 39 45.89 -1.44 17.65
CA PRO A 39 45.69 -2.79 17.08
C PRO A 39 44.25 -2.96 16.61
N ALA A 40 44.06 -3.61 15.45
CA ALA A 40 42.75 -3.89 14.87
C ALA A 40 41.90 -4.72 15.85
N SER A 41 41.10 -4.02 16.66
CA SER A 41 39.99 -4.61 17.39
C SER A 41 38.99 -5.09 16.34
N ASN A 42 38.79 -6.40 16.23
CA ASN A 42 37.58 -6.89 15.57
C ASN A 42 36.39 -6.21 16.24
N PRO A 43 35.47 -5.59 15.46
CA PRO A 43 34.33 -4.95 16.06
C PRO A 43 33.51 -6.01 16.82
N THR A 44 33.16 -5.71 18.06
CA THR A 44 32.30 -6.55 18.92
C THR A 44 31.08 -5.75 19.34
N GLY A 45 29.95 -6.43 19.54
CA GLY A 45 28.68 -5.79 19.88
C GLY A 45 28.06 -5.06 18.70
N ILE A 46 27.32 -3.98 18.96
CA ILE A 46 26.60 -3.20 17.93
C ILE A 46 27.52 -2.66 16.82
N ASN A 47 28.80 -2.46 17.12
CA ASN A 47 29.80 -1.96 16.18
C ASN A 47 30.18 -3.01 15.11
N ALA A 48 29.78 -4.27 15.29
CA ALA A 48 30.01 -5.37 14.34
C ALA A 48 28.83 -5.59 13.39
N ILE A 49 27.70 -4.93 13.64
CA ILE A 49 26.48 -5.11 12.85
C ILE A 49 26.57 -4.19 11.64
N THR A 50 26.71 -4.79 10.46
CA THR A 50 26.58 -4.07 9.18
C THR A 50 25.12 -4.13 8.78
N VAL A 51 24.43 -3.00 8.85
CA VAL A 51 23.07 -2.85 8.32
C VAL A 51 23.20 -2.42 6.87
N ASP A 52 22.55 -3.18 5.99
CA ASP A 52 22.48 -2.87 4.57
C ASP A 52 21.80 -1.50 4.37
N ASN A 53 22.28 -0.70 3.42
CA ASN A 53 21.83 0.69 3.26
C ASN A 53 20.38 0.74 2.74
N GLU A 54 19.90 -0.37 2.18
CA GLU A 54 18.56 -0.60 1.66
C GLU A 54 17.64 -1.25 2.72
N PHE A 55 18.18 -1.66 3.88
CA PHE A 55 17.36 -2.20 4.97
C PHE A 55 16.39 -1.15 5.49
N ASN A 56 15.10 -1.46 5.42
CA ASN A 56 14.06 -0.70 6.10
C ASN A 56 13.15 -1.66 6.89
N LEU A 57 12.39 -1.10 7.82
CA LEU A 57 11.40 -1.85 8.61
C LEU A 57 10.04 -1.93 7.88
N SER A 58 10.02 -1.83 6.55
CA SER A 58 8.80 -1.85 5.76
C SER A 58 8.26 -3.28 5.72
N THR A 59 7.03 -3.44 6.21
CA THR A 59 6.23 -4.66 6.03
C THR A 59 5.47 -4.66 4.70
N LYS A 60 5.76 -3.67 3.84
CA LYS A 60 5.11 -3.55 2.54
C LYS A 60 5.75 -4.46 1.52
N TYR A 61 4.93 -5.04 0.66
CA TYR A 61 5.37 -5.74 -0.54
C TYR A 61 4.45 -5.40 -1.71
N SER A 62 4.97 -5.67 -2.91
CA SER A 62 4.24 -5.52 -4.15
C SER A 62 3.57 -6.84 -4.54
N LEU A 63 2.31 -6.74 -4.95
CA LEU A 63 1.52 -7.82 -5.55
C LEU A 63 1.20 -7.42 -6.99
N ASP A 64 1.64 -8.23 -7.95
CA ASP A 64 1.26 -8.04 -9.35
C ASP A 64 -0.08 -8.73 -9.61
N VAL A 65 -1.07 -7.96 -10.06
CA VAL A 65 -2.40 -8.45 -10.39
C VAL A 65 -2.52 -8.49 -11.91
N ASP A 66 -2.77 -9.69 -12.42
CA ASP A 66 -2.86 -9.98 -13.84
C ASP A 66 -4.21 -10.64 -14.12
N VAL A 67 -5.09 -9.90 -14.77
CA VAL A 67 -6.44 -10.30 -15.13
C VAL A 67 -6.56 -10.40 -16.63
N ASN A 68 -7.06 -11.53 -17.13
CA ASN A 68 -7.41 -11.72 -18.53
C ASN A 68 -8.45 -12.81 -18.62
N LEU A 69 -9.70 -12.41 -18.84
CA LEU A 69 -10.83 -13.33 -18.84
C LEU A 69 -11.13 -13.91 -20.24
N GLY A 70 -10.42 -13.47 -21.28
CA GLY A 70 -10.61 -13.97 -22.65
C GLY A 70 -12.00 -13.72 -23.25
N MET A 71 -12.77 -12.77 -22.72
CA MET A 71 -14.18 -12.55 -23.08
C MET A 71 -14.41 -11.42 -24.09
N GLY A 72 -13.35 -10.78 -24.60
CA GLY A 72 -13.46 -9.71 -25.59
C GLY A 72 -13.90 -8.37 -24.99
N ASP A 73 -14.72 -7.61 -25.70
CA ASP A 73 -15.14 -6.24 -25.32
C ASP A 73 -16.37 -6.24 -24.38
N ILE A 74 -16.36 -7.10 -23.37
CA ILE A 74 -17.36 -7.08 -22.31
C ILE A 74 -16.90 -6.10 -21.23
N ARG A 75 -17.80 -5.20 -20.84
CA ARG A 75 -17.54 -4.30 -19.70
C ARG A 75 -17.61 -5.09 -18.41
N ALA A 76 -16.58 -4.96 -17.60
CA ALA A 76 -16.49 -5.56 -16.29
C ALA A 76 -15.78 -4.62 -15.31
N TYR A 77 -16.07 -4.78 -14.02
CA TYR A 77 -15.52 -3.96 -12.94
C TYR A 77 -14.88 -4.88 -11.89
N LEU A 78 -13.61 -4.66 -11.61
CA LEU A 78 -12.84 -5.43 -10.65
C LEU A 78 -12.83 -4.72 -9.29
N ASN A 79 -13.19 -5.45 -8.25
CA ASN A 79 -12.94 -5.09 -6.85
C ASN A 79 -11.91 -6.07 -6.27
N VAL A 80 -10.76 -5.58 -5.82
CA VAL A 80 -9.81 -6.38 -5.03
C VAL A 80 -9.84 -5.86 -3.60
N CYS A 81 -10.34 -6.68 -2.70
CA CYS A 81 -10.55 -6.30 -1.30
C CYS A 81 -10.04 -7.37 -0.34
N GLN A 82 -9.81 -6.98 0.90
CA GLN A 82 -9.55 -7.97 1.94
C GLN A 82 -10.76 -8.89 2.11
N LYS A 83 -10.50 -10.15 2.44
CA LYS A 83 -11.55 -11.10 2.80
C LYS A 83 -12.25 -10.66 4.07
N LYS A 84 -13.58 -10.75 4.07
CA LYS A 84 -14.41 -10.51 5.25
C LYS A 84 -14.18 -11.61 6.28
N GLU A 85 -13.85 -11.24 7.52
CA GLU A 85 -13.75 -12.20 8.62
C GLU A 85 -15.06 -13.01 8.77
N GLY A 86 -14.92 -14.34 8.91
CA GLY A 86 -16.05 -15.25 9.05
C GLY A 86 -16.93 -15.43 7.80
N ALA A 87 -16.52 -14.90 6.64
CA ALA A 87 -17.26 -15.06 5.39
C ALA A 87 -16.34 -15.33 4.19
N GLN A 88 -16.90 -15.90 3.13
CA GLN A 88 -16.20 -16.16 1.87
C GLN A 88 -16.56 -15.10 0.82
N ARG A 89 -16.31 -13.83 1.16
CA ARG A 89 -16.65 -12.68 0.30
C ARG A 89 -15.73 -11.49 0.57
N ALA A 90 -15.70 -10.55 -0.37
CA ALA A 90 -14.98 -9.30 -0.18
C ALA A 90 -15.55 -8.48 0.98
N ASP A 91 -14.67 -7.83 1.74
CA ASP A 91 -15.03 -6.73 2.63
C ASP A 91 -14.94 -5.39 1.88
N TYR A 92 -16.07 -4.89 1.38
CA TYR A 92 -16.12 -3.65 0.60
C TYR A 92 -15.68 -2.39 1.37
N ASN A 93 -15.45 -2.46 2.66
CA ASN A 93 -14.86 -1.33 3.40
C ASN A 93 -13.33 -1.32 3.31
N ASN A 94 -12.71 -2.44 2.92
CA ASN A 94 -11.28 -2.67 2.93
C ASN A 94 -10.78 -3.10 1.54
N CYS A 95 -11.09 -2.29 0.52
CA CYS A 95 -10.63 -2.53 -0.84
C CYS A 95 -9.30 -1.83 -1.14
N ILE A 96 -8.38 -2.56 -1.76
CA ILE A 96 -7.07 -2.06 -2.17
C ILE A 96 -7.14 -1.53 -3.60
N TYR A 97 -7.95 -2.16 -4.45
CA TYR A 97 -8.14 -1.75 -5.83
C TYR A 97 -9.61 -1.82 -6.23
N ARG A 98 -10.04 -0.82 -7.01
CA ARG A 98 -11.33 -0.76 -7.66
C ARG A 98 -11.20 -0.09 -9.02
N GLY A 99 -11.62 -0.76 -10.08
CA GLY A 99 -11.49 -0.19 -11.42
C GLY A 99 -12.16 -1.02 -12.51
N PRO A 100 -12.50 -0.38 -13.64
CA PRO A 100 -12.99 -1.09 -14.80
C PRO A 100 -11.88 -1.95 -15.42
N LEU A 101 -12.25 -3.07 -16.00
CA LEU A 101 -11.38 -3.85 -16.88
C LEU A 101 -11.47 -3.30 -18.30
N SER A 102 -10.34 -3.23 -19.00
CA SER A 102 -10.29 -2.87 -20.43
C SER A 102 -10.21 -4.14 -21.25
N ASN A 103 -11.17 -4.38 -22.14
CA ASN A 103 -11.27 -5.63 -22.92
C ASN A 103 -11.22 -6.89 -22.03
N THR A 104 -11.83 -6.85 -20.85
CA THR A 104 -11.78 -7.92 -19.83
C THR A 104 -10.37 -8.29 -19.34
N ALA A 105 -9.43 -7.35 -19.45
CA ALA A 105 -8.06 -7.49 -18.97
C ALA A 105 -7.62 -6.31 -18.09
N LEU A 106 -6.62 -6.57 -17.25
CA LEU A 106 -5.95 -5.59 -16.41
C LEU A 106 -4.58 -6.14 -15.99
N ASP A 107 -3.55 -5.32 -16.15
CA ASP A 107 -2.24 -5.51 -15.52
C ASP A 107 -1.98 -4.33 -14.58
N THR A 108 -1.81 -4.59 -13.29
CA THR A 108 -1.52 -3.55 -12.29
C THR A 108 -0.69 -4.10 -11.14
N GLN A 109 0.06 -3.24 -10.47
CA GLN A 109 0.75 -3.58 -9.23
C GLN A 109 0.05 -2.94 -8.04
N LEU A 110 -0.19 -3.72 -6.99
CA LEU A 110 -0.74 -3.26 -5.71
C LEU A 110 0.35 -3.29 -4.65
N VAL A 111 0.37 -2.28 -3.77
CA VAL A 111 1.26 -2.26 -2.61
C VAL A 111 0.44 -2.62 -1.37
N LEU A 112 0.80 -3.73 -0.72
CA LEU A 112 0.13 -4.23 0.48
C LEU A 112 0.97 -3.94 1.71
N SER A 113 0.32 -3.76 2.87
CA SER A 113 0.98 -3.31 4.11
C SER A 113 1.43 -4.45 5.03
N ASN A 114 0.94 -5.68 4.82
CA ASN A 114 1.31 -6.84 5.62
C ASN A 114 1.01 -8.14 4.84
N GLN A 115 1.71 -9.22 5.21
CA GLN A 115 1.68 -10.51 4.53
C GLN A 115 0.52 -11.41 4.99
N ASP A 116 -0.17 -11.07 6.07
CA ASP A 116 -1.26 -11.88 6.65
C ASP A 116 -2.63 -11.53 6.06
N ILE A 117 -2.67 -10.74 4.98
CA ILE A 117 -3.90 -10.38 4.28
C ILE A 117 -4.29 -11.48 3.28
N GLU A 118 -5.52 -11.99 3.42
CA GLU A 118 -6.23 -12.70 2.36
C GLU A 118 -7.02 -11.70 1.51
N LEU A 119 -6.92 -11.81 0.19
CA LEU A 119 -7.65 -10.99 -0.78
C LEU A 119 -8.74 -11.79 -1.48
N ILE A 120 -9.83 -11.10 -1.76
CA ILE A 120 -10.90 -11.53 -2.66
C ILE A 120 -10.94 -10.55 -3.83
N ALA A 121 -10.78 -11.07 -5.03
CA ALA A 121 -11.09 -10.36 -6.26
C ALA A 121 -12.50 -10.73 -6.72
N GLU A 122 -13.37 -9.74 -6.84
CA GLU A 122 -14.71 -9.89 -7.39
C GLU A 122 -14.83 -9.12 -8.71
N ILE A 123 -15.25 -9.82 -9.76
CA ILE A 123 -15.46 -9.25 -11.09
C ILE A 123 -16.95 -9.17 -11.36
N TRP A 124 -17.43 -7.94 -11.44
CA TRP A 124 -18.82 -7.63 -11.72
C TRP A 124 -19.00 -7.30 -13.19
N PHE A 125 -19.93 -7.99 -13.84
CA PHE A 125 -20.37 -7.62 -15.18
C PHE A 125 -21.46 -6.57 -15.10
N TYR A 126 -21.63 -5.84 -16.20
CA TYR A 126 -22.65 -4.81 -16.31
C TYR A 126 -24.02 -5.37 -16.70
N ASP A 127 -24.10 -6.65 -17.06
CA ASP A 127 -25.38 -7.33 -17.20
C ASP A 127 -25.86 -7.77 -15.81
N GLU A 128 -27.09 -7.39 -15.46
CA GLU A 128 -27.65 -7.68 -14.13
C GLU A 128 -27.94 -9.18 -13.93
N SER A 129 -27.70 -10.01 -14.96
CA SER A 129 -27.99 -11.45 -14.98
C SER A 129 -26.80 -12.34 -14.63
N THR A 130 -25.57 -11.83 -14.70
CA THR A 130 -24.38 -12.65 -14.52
C THR A 130 -23.88 -12.56 -13.08
N GLU A 131 -23.72 -13.71 -12.44
CA GLU A 131 -23.13 -13.75 -11.10
C GLU A 131 -21.66 -13.28 -11.15
N PRO A 132 -21.19 -12.52 -10.15
CA PRO A 132 -19.82 -12.05 -10.12
C PRO A 132 -18.83 -13.21 -10.03
N LEU A 133 -17.73 -13.12 -10.76
CA LEU A 133 -16.64 -14.07 -10.59
C LEU A 133 -15.88 -13.74 -9.31
N LEU A 134 -15.52 -14.77 -8.54
CA LEU A 134 -14.84 -14.62 -7.26
C LEU A 134 -13.54 -15.43 -7.29
N PHE A 135 -12.43 -14.75 -6.99
CA PHE A 135 -11.10 -15.34 -6.88
C PHE A 135 -10.48 -14.98 -5.54
N THR A 136 -9.67 -15.88 -4.99
CA THR A 136 -8.98 -15.70 -3.71
C THR A 136 -7.48 -15.66 -3.92
N TRP A 137 -6.79 -14.81 -3.18
CA TRP A 137 -5.33 -14.79 -3.12
C TRP A 137 -4.86 -14.63 -1.68
N GLN A 138 -3.71 -15.22 -1.38
CA GLN A 138 -3.01 -15.09 -0.10
C GLN A 138 -1.51 -15.05 -0.36
N TYR A 139 -0.75 -14.50 0.57
CA TYR A 139 0.70 -14.40 0.46
C TYR A 139 1.39 -15.78 0.36
N GLU A 140 2.36 -15.91 -0.55
CA GLU A 140 3.14 -17.11 -0.78
C GLU A 140 4.60 -16.89 -0.35
N SER A 141 5.03 -17.47 0.77
CA SER A 141 6.37 -17.25 1.33
C SER A 141 7.52 -17.88 0.54
N ASP A 142 7.21 -18.84 -0.35
CA ASP A 142 8.16 -19.51 -1.24
C ASP A 142 8.39 -18.74 -2.56
N LYS A 143 7.61 -17.69 -2.82
CA LYS A 143 7.69 -16.90 -4.06
C LYS A 143 8.49 -15.62 -3.83
N ALA A 144 9.51 -15.41 -4.66
CA ALA A 144 10.27 -14.17 -4.69
C ALA A 144 9.43 -12.97 -5.15
N GLN A 145 8.36 -13.22 -5.89
CA GLN A 145 7.44 -12.21 -6.42
C GLN A 145 6.01 -12.70 -6.19
N GLN A 146 5.18 -11.84 -5.61
CA GLN A 146 3.78 -12.14 -5.35
C GLN A 146 2.95 -11.83 -6.59
N GLN A 147 2.11 -12.77 -7.03
CA GLN A 147 1.26 -12.60 -8.19
C GLN A 147 -0.17 -13.10 -7.92
N PHE A 148 -1.16 -12.33 -8.34
CA PHE A 148 -2.57 -12.72 -8.36
C PHE A 148 -3.02 -12.85 -9.81
N VAL A 149 -2.96 -14.08 -10.33
CA VAL A 149 -3.38 -14.40 -11.70
C VAL A 149 -4.86 -14.77 -11.73
N ILE A 150 -5.63 -14.07 -12.56
CA ILE A 150 -7.06 -14.26 -12.75
C ILE A 150 -7.33 -14.57 -14.23
N ARG A 151 -7.94 -15.73 -14.48
CA ARG A 151 -8.21 -16.31 -15.81
C ARG A 151 -9.55 -17.03 -15.81
#